data_AF-A0A4U7CUT9-F1
#
_entry.id   AF-A0A4U7CUT9-F1
#
_cell.length_a   1.000
_cell.length_b   1.000
_cell.length_c   1.000
_cell.angle_alpha   90.00
_cell.angle_beta   90.00
_cell.angle_gamma   90.00
#
_symmetry.space_group_name_H-M   'P 1'
#
loop_
_entity.id
_entity.type
_entity.pdbx_description
1 polymer ?
#
loop_
_entity_poly.entity_id
_entity_poly.type
_entity_poly.pdbx_seq_one_letter_code
_entity_poly.pdbx_strand_id
1 'polypeptide(L)' 'GVRRSRVAVHNWVQKADLQPAGGESPDRVAVDQKAIRINDEQYWLYAAVDPETNRILHSRLFPTYTIPIAREFLTELAE' A
#
# COMPACT_ATOMS: atom_id res chain seq x y z
N GLY A 1 13.81 -11.76 5.88
CA GLY A 1 12.38 -11.43 5.73
C GLY A 1 12.00 -10.31 6.67
N VAL A 2 11.19 -9.35 6.22
CA VAL A 2 10.74 -8.21 7.04
C VAL A 2 9.61 -8.67 7.98
N ARG A 3 9.81 -8.55 9.30
CA ARG A 3 8.72 -8.78 10.27
C ARG A 3 7.74 -7.61 10.22
N ARG A 4 6.49 -7.89 9.84
CA ARG A 4 5.41 -6.90 9.84
C ARG A 4 4.77 -6.86 11.23
N SER A 5 4.69 -5.68 11.84
CA SER A 5 3.96 -5.48 13.10
C SER A 5 2.50 -5.16 12.78
N ARG A 6 1.56 -5.95 13.31
CA ARG A 6 0.11 -5.65 13.21
C ARG A 6 -0.22 -4.25 13.74
N VAL A 7 0.53 -3.77 14.73
CA VAL A 7 0.39 -2.43 15.31
C VAL A 7 0.80 -1.33 14.32
N ALA A 8 1.87 -1.55 13.56
CA ALA A 8 2.32 -0.57 12.57
C ALA A 8 1.29 -0.40 11.45
N VAL A 9 0.65 -1.50 11.03
CA VAL A 9 -0.44 -1.48 10.05
C VAL A 9 -1.68 -0.80 10.63
N HIS A 10 -2.10 -1.17 11.84
CA HIS A 10 -3.24 -0.54 12.52
C HIS A 10 -3.07 0.98 12.69
N ASN A 11 -1.88 1.43 13.12
CA ASN A 11 -1.58 2.85 13.27
C ASN A 11 -1.57 3.60 11.94
N TRP A 12 -1.18 2.94 10.83
CA TRP A 12 -1.22 3.55 9.51
C TRP A 12 -2.66 3.71 9.01
N VAL A 13 -3.49 2.66 9.17
CA VAL A 13 -4.94 2.70 8.87
C VAL A 13 -5.63 3.81 9.65
N GLN A 14 -5.35 3.94 10.96
CA GLN A 14 -5.91 5.04 11.76
C GLN A 14 -5.41 6.43 11.34
N LYS A 15 -4.12 6.60 11.07
CA LYS A 15 -3.55 7.90 10.69
C LYS A 15 -4.06 8.40 9.35
N ALA A 16 -4.36 7.48 8.44
CA ALA A 16 -4.90 7.82 7.13
C ALA A 16 -6.44 8.01 7.15
N ASP A 17 -7.07 7.94 8.33
CA ASP A 17 -8.53 7.97 8.51
C ASP A 17 -9.27 6.96 7.61
N LEU A 18 -8.63 5.81 7.37
CA LEU A 18 -9.16 4.72 6.55
C LEU A 18 -10.07 3.79 7.35
N GLN A 19 -10.67 4.29 8.45
CA GLN A 19 -11.61 3.50 9.23
C GLN A 19 -12.81 3.15 8.34
N PRO A 20 -13.17 1.86 8.22
CA PRO A 20 -14.34 1.48 7.46
C PRO A 20 -15.57 2.10 8.13
N ALA A 21 -16.31 2.92 7.38
CA ALA A 21 -17.69 3.19 7.73
C ALA A 21 -18.41 1.85 7.58
N GLY A 22 -18.81 1.24 8.71
CA GLY A 22 -19.42 -0.09 8.70
C GLY A 22 -20.60 -0.13 7.73
N GLY A 23 -20.57 -1.07 6.78
CA GLY A 23 -21.67 -1.34 5.84
C GLY A 23 -21.36 -1.19 4.36
N GLU A 24 -20.15 -0.78 3.95
CA GLU A 24 -19.81 -0.68 2.53
C GLU A 24 -18.97 -1.85 1.98
N SER A 25 -19.35 -2.24 0.77
CA SER A 25 -18.81 -3.26 -0.15
C SER A 25 -17.27 -3.27 -0.25
N PRO A 26 -16.63 -4.41 -0.59
CA PRO A 26 -15.16 -4.58 -0.72
C PRO A 26 -14.48 -3.79 -1.86
N ASP A 27 -15.13 -2.76 -2.40
CA ASP A 27 -14.65 -1.94 -3.53
C ASP A 27 -13.59 -0.90 -3.11
N ARG A 28 -13.12 -0.95 -1.86
CA ARG A 28 -12.13 -0.02 -1.30
C ARG A 28 -10.80 -0.73 -1.12
N VAL A 29 -9.75 -0.16 -1.70
CA VAL A 29 -8.36 -0.60 -1.54
C VAL A 29 -7.56 0.52 -0.88
N ALA A 30 -6.76 0.17 0.13
CA ALA A 30 -5.81 1.10 0.72
C ALA A 30 -4.45 0.97 0.01
N VAL A 31 -3.87 2.09 -0.41
CA VAL A 31 -2.57 2.12 -1.09
C VAL A 31 -1.57 2.92 -0.25
N ASP A 32 -0.41 2.32 0.04
CA ASP A 32 0.73 3.01 0.65
C ASP A 32 1.93 3.03 -0.31
N GLN A 33 2.74 4.08 -0.16
CA GLN A 33 4.04 4.22 -0.81
C GLN A 33 5.12 4.35 0.28
N LYS A 34 6.12 3.48 0.25
CA LYS A 34 7.23 3.51 1.20
C LYS A 34 8.59 3.36 0.52
N ALA A 35 9.52 4.26 0.87
CA ALA A 35 10.93 4.09 0.53
C ALA A 35 11.52 2.91 1.32
N ILE A 36 12.19 1.99 0.63
CA ILE A 36 12.90 0.84 1.21
C ILE A 36 14.29 0.72 0.61
N ARG A 37 15.14 -0.13 1.21
CA ARG A 37 16.50 -0.39 0.73
C ARG A 37 16.67 -1.88 0.45
N ILE A 38 17.12 -2.21 -0.76
CA ILE A 38 17.41 -3.58 -1.20
C ILE A 38 18.83 -3.57 -1.76
N ASN A 39 19.70 -4.43 -1.23
CA ASN A 39 21.11 -4.51 -1.66
C ASN A 39 21.80 -3.13 -1.71
N ASP A 40 21.60 -2.33 -0.66
CA ASP A 40 22.11 -0.96 -0.53
C ASP A 40 21.58 0.10 -1.50
N GLU A 41 20.66 -0.26 -2.38
CA GLU A 41 19.99 0.68 -3.27
C GLU A 41 18.59 1.02 -2.76
N GLN A 42 18.18 2.29 -2.93
CA GLN A 42 16.87 2.78 -2.50
C GLN A 42 15.82 2.51 -3.58
N TYR A 43 14.68 1.96 -3.15
CA TYR A 43 13.52 1.71 -3.99
C TYR A 43 12.25 2.27 -3.35
N TRP A 44 11.21 2.43 -4.15
CA TRP A 44 9.87 2.79 -3.72
C TRP A 44 8.93 1.61 -3.88
N LEU A 45 8.46 1.09 -2.75
CA LEU A 45 7.43 0.06 -2.70
C LEU A 45 6.06 0.72 -2.69
N TYR A 46 5.24 0.33 -3.67
CA TYR A 46 3.81 0.60 -3.69
C TYR A 46 3.09 -0.69 -3.32
N ALA A 47 2.16 -0.61 -2.38
CA ALA A 47 1.38 -1.76 -1.96
C ALA A 47 -0.10 -1.38 -1.81
N ALA A 48 -0.95 -2.16 -2.46
CA ALA A 48 -2.39 -2.15 -2.32
C ALA A 48 -2.79 -3.24 -1.32
N VAL A 49 -3.63 -2.91 -0.35
CA VAL A 49 -4.15 -3.85 0.65
C VAL A 49 -5.66 -3.77 0.78
N ASP A 50 -6.27 -4.91 1.08
CA ASP A 50 -7.64 -4.98 1.58
C ASP A 50 -7.65 -4.35 2.99
N PRO A 51 -8.43 -3.27 3.22
CA PRO A 51 -8.43 -2.56 4.49
C PRO A 51 -9.03 -3.38 5.65
N GLU A 52 -9.91 -4.35 5.37
CA GLU A 52 -10.53 -5.21 6.37
C GLU A 52 -9.58 -6.34 6.78
N THR A 53 -9.00 -7.01 5.79
CA THR A 53 -8.21 -8.23 6.03
C THR A 53 -6.71 -7.97 6.15
N ASN A 54 -6.24 -6.77 5.80
CA ASN A 54 -4.83 -6.39 5.68
C ASN A 54 -4.02 -7.31 4.74
N ARG A 55 -4.70 -7.98 3.80
CA ARG A 55 -4.04 -8.80 2.78
C ARG A 55 -3.49 -7.89 1.69
N ILE A 56 -2.28 -8.17 1.24
CA ILE A 56 -1.70 -7.48 0.07
C ILE A 56 -2.42 -7.99 -1.17
N LEU A 57 -3.01 -7.07 -1.91
CA LEU A 57 -3.71 -7.32 -3.18
C LEU A 57 -2.75 -7.17 -4.36
N HIS A 58 -1.93 -6.12 -4.34
CA HIS A 58 -0.91 -5.86 -5.36
C HIS A 58 0.31 -5.18 -4.75
N SER A 59 1.49 -5.42 -5.29
CA SER A 59 2.70 -4.71 -4.88
C SER A 59 3.72 -4.61 -6.00
N ARG A 60 4.33 -3.44 -6.15
CA ARG A 60 5.34 -3.17 -7.18
C ARG A 60 6.48 -2.34 -6.61
N LEU A 61 7.68 -2.53 -7.15
CA LEU A 61 8.86 -1.76 -6.81
C LEU A 61 9.25 -0.86 -7.97
N PHE A 62 9.61 0.38 -7.63
CA PHE A 62 10.09 1.37 -8.59
C PHE A 62 11.42 1.97 -8.12
N PRO A 63 12.33 2.32 -9.03
CA PRO A 63 13.60 2.96 -8.68
C PRO A 63 13.43 4.42 -8.24
N THR A 64 12.30 5.05 -8.56
CA THR A 64 11.99 6.44 -8.23
C THR A 64 10.51 6.61 -7.88
N TYR A 65 10.14 7.78 -7.35
CA TYR A 65 8.75 8.15 -7.11
C TYR A 65 8.40 9.40 -7.93
N THR A 66 7.40 9.27 -8.79
CA THR A 66 6.86 10.38 -9.58
C THR A 66 5.36 10.19 -9.75
N ILE A 67 4.64 11.27 -10.07
CA ILE A 67 3.19 11.20 -10.33
C ILE A 67 2.86 10.19 -11.46
N PRO A 68 3.60 10.13 -12.58
CA PRO A 68 3.40 9.10 -13.61
C PRO A 68 3.52 7.66 -13.09
N ILE A 69 4.49 7.38 -12.22
CA ILE A 69 4.66 6.05 -11.61
C ILE A 69 3.49 5.68 -10.71
N ALA A 70 3.01 6.63 -9.89
CA ALA A 70 1.84 6.42 -9.06
C ALA A 70 0.59 6.15 -9.91
N ARG A 71 0.43 6.85 -11.05
CA ARG A 71 -0.65 6.59 -12.01
C ARG A 71 -0.53 5.21 -12.65
N GLU A 72 0.65 4.81 -13.09
CA GLU A 72 0.91 3.48 -13.65
C GLU A 72 0.46 2.38 -12.67
N PHE A 73 0.87 2.47 -11.39
CA PHE A 73 0.47 1.52 -10.36
C PHE A 73 -1.06 1.48 -10.15
N LEU A 74 -1.73 2.64 -10.17
CA LEU A 74 -3.19 2.70 -10.01
C LEU A 74 -3.94 2.17 -11.24
N THR A 75 -3.40 2.36 -12.45
CA THR A 75 -3.94 1.77 -13.68
C THR A 75 -3.84 0.24 -13.63
N GLU A 76 -2.69 -0.31 -13.23
CA GLU A 76 -2.54 -1.77 -13.04
C GLU A 76 -3.51 -2.35 -12.01
N LEU A 77 -3.87 -1.57 -10.98
CA LEU A 77 -4.80 -2.02 -9.94
C LEU A 77 -6.26 -1.98 -10.40
N ALA A 78 -6.58 -1.19 -11.42
CA ALA A 78 -7.93 -1.03 -11.96
C ALA A 78 -8.27 -2.01 -13.10
N GLU A 79 -7.28 -2.76 -13.59
CA GLU A 79 -7.42 -3.85 -14.58
C GLU A 79 -7.62 -5.22 -13.88
#